data_AF-A0A3C1H4X3-F1
#
_entry.id   AF-A0A3C1H4X3-F1
#
_cell.length_a   1.000
_cell.length_b   1.000
_cell.length_c   1.000
_cell.angle_alpha   90.00
_cell.angle_beta   90.00
_cell.angle_gamma   90.00
#
_symmetry.space_group_name_H-M   'P 1'
#
loop_
_entity.id
_entity.type
_entity.pdbx_description
1 polymer ?
#
loop_
_entity_poly.entity_id
_entity_poly.type
_entity_poly.pdbx_seq_one_letter_code
_entity_poly.pdbx_strand_id
1 'polypeptide(L)'
;MKKTRRILSMILAAAMMCAGMTACGGTSSTGGSADAGSTAESKAESKDEGGASDKKLIKVGIINNDPNESGYRTANVNDLKNTFTEENGYDAQFSYSLKNDEQIQYAQKYIQDEVDYLLLSAADTAGWDTVLKDAKDAGVKVILFDRTIDADPSLYEASIVSDMVKEGATAVEWLKSQNLDKYEVIHLQGVMGSAAQKGRSKALDDTAAELGWTIVSQQTAEWNAEKAQQIVQTAIDSGKSFNVIYAENDDMAKGAVAALDKANIAHGVGKDVVVMGFDCN
;
A
#
# COMPACT_ATOMS: atom_id res chain seq x y z
N MET A 1 48.51 -9.68 -9.13
CA MET A 1 48.36 -10.60 -7.98
C MET A 1 47.08 -10.21 -7.26
N LYS A 2 46.05 -11.02 -6.95
CA LYS A 2 45.68 -12.42 -7.19
C LYS A 2 44.14 -12.43 -7.23
N LYS A 3 43.56 -13.20 -8.16
CA LYS A 3 42.17 -13.70 -8.13
C LYS A 3 42.06 -14.83 -7.09
N THR A 4 40.90 -14.98 -6.45
CA THR A 4 40.34 -16.29 -5.99
C THR A 4 38.90 -16.05 -5.50
N ARG A 5 37.85 -16.52 -6.18
CA ARG A 5 37.29 -17.88 -6.38
C ARG A 5 36.30 -18.30 -5.29
N ARG A 6 35.05 -18.48 -5.74
CA ARG A 6 33.91 -19.17 -5.11
C ARG A 6 34.27 -20.60 -4.69
N ILE A 7 33.73 -21.07 -3.57
CA ILE A 7 33.54 -22.50 -3.27
C ILE A 7 32.14 -22.73 -2.68
N LEU A 8 31.45 -23.66 -3.31
CA LEU A 8 30.19 -24.34 -2.99
C LEU A 8 30.47 -25.51 -2.04
N SER A 9 29.50 -25.97 -1.23
CA SER A 9 29.15 -27.40 -0.93
C SER A 9 28.45 -27.56 0.44
N MET A 10 27.19 -28.02 0.47
CA MET A 10 26.68 -29.40 0.68
C MET A 10 26.34 -29.70 2.16
N ILE A 11 25.05 -29.82 2.47
CA ILE A 11 24.28 -31.05 2.74
C ILE A 11 24.73 -31.80 4.01
N LEU A 12 23.82 -31.89 4.98
CA LEU A 12 23.78 -33.02 5.91
C LEU A 12 22.31 -33.39 6.19
N ALA A 13 21.99 -34.66 5.93
CA ALA A 13 20.75 -35.33 6.28
C ALA A 13 21.06 -36.49 7.25
N ALA A 14 20.00 -36.97 7.93
CA ALA A 14 19.83 -38.18 8.76
C ALA A 14 19.51 -37.83 10.23
N ALA A 15 18.26 -37.98 10.71
CA ALA A 15 17.46 -39.18 10.99
C ALA A 15 17.75 -39.79 12.38
N MET A 16 16.72 -39.84 13.24
CA MET A 16 16.57 -40.88 14.26
C MET A 16 15.12 -40.95 14.80
N MET A 17 14.44 -42.05 14.47
CA MET A 17 13.28 -42.59 15.19
C MET A 17 13.75 -43.33 16.45
N CYS A 18 12.93 -43.38 17.51
CA CYS A 18 12.73 -44.57 18.36
C CYS A 18 11.63 -44.36 19.42
N ALA A 19 10.74 -45.38 19.52
CA ALA A 19 9.93 -45.89 20.64
C ALA A 19 9.04 -44.91 21.45
N GLY A 20 7.74 -45.13 21.74
CA GLY A 20 6.99 -46.37 21.90
C GLY A 20 6.82 -46.71 23.38
N MET A 21 5.65 -46.50 23.99
CA MET A 21 5.09 -47.31 25.08
C MET A 21 3.64 -46.92 25.40
N THR A 22 2.79 -47.95 25.35
CA THR A 22 1.39 -48.08 25.78
C THR A 22 1.21 -48.02 27.30
N ALA A 23 0.08 -47.46 27.76
CA ALA A 23 -0.48 -47.73 29.08
C ALA A 23 -2.02 -47.88 28.99
N CYS A 24 -2.51 -49.00 29.52
CA CYS A 24 -3.91 -49.44 29.57
C CYS A 24 -4.64 -48.97 30.84
N GLY A 25 -5.97 -48.97 30.79
CA GLY A 25 -6.87 -49.19 31.93
C GLY A 25 -8.20 -48.44 31.78
N GLY A 26 -9.40 -49.04 31.82
CA GLY A 26 -9.82 -50.42 32.00
C GLY A 26 -11.35 -50.58 31.89
N THR A 27 -11.77 -51.81 31.54
CA THR A 27 -12.95 -52.58 32.02
C THR A 27 -14.40 -52.24 31.58
N SER A 28 -14.83 -52.95 30.52
CA SER A 28 -16.06 -53.79 30.31
C SER A 28 -17.37 -53.52 31.12
N SER A 29 -18.51 -53.17 30.48
CA SER A 29 -19.62 -54.01 29.93
C SER A 29 -20.35 -54.89 30.96
N THR A 30 -21.69 -54.86 31.16
CA THR A 30 -22.79 -55.29 30.26
C THR A 30 -24.18 -55.04 30.89
N GLY A 31 -25.27 -54.89 30.10
CA GLY A 31 -26.59 -55.46 30.44
C GLY A 31 -27.89 -54.66 30.15
N GLY A 32 -28.57 -54.96 29.04
CA GLY A 32 -29.98 -55.43 28.97
C GLY A 32 -31.22 -54.57 29.33
N SER A 33 -31.87 -54.01 28.30
CA SER A 33 -33.31 -53.89 27.92
C SER A 33 -34.51 -53.77 28.92
N ALA A 34 -35.35 -52.75 28.60
CA ALA A 34 -36.83 -52.60 28.61
C ALA A 34 -37.69 -52.73 29.89
N ASP A 35 -38.46 -51.68 30.24
CA ASP A 35 -39.92 -51.53 29.99
C ASP A 35 -40.49 -50.22 30.60
N ALA A 36 -41.70 -49.86 30.16
CA ALA A 36 -42.48 -48.62 30.19
C ALA A 36 -42.83 -47.93 31.53
N GLY A 37 -43.18 -46.63 31.42
CA GLY A 37 -44.20 -46.02 32.30
C GLY A 37 -44.08 -44.51 32.60
N SER A 38 -45.02 -43.74 32.04
CA SER A 38 -45.65 -42.53 32.63
C SER A 38 -45.03 -41.14 32.41
N THR A 39 -45.71 -40.40 31.51
CA THR A 39 -46.05 -38.96 31.50
C THR A 39 -45.43 -38.01 32.53
N ALA A 40 -44.75 -36.99 32.01
CA ALA A 40 -44.79 -35.63 32.55
C ALA A 40 -44.61 -34.62 31.39
N GLU A 41 -45.68 -33.92 31.05
CA GLU A 41 -45.63 -32.71 30.23
C GLU A 41 -44.81 -31.65 30.98
N SER A 42 -43.61 -31.36 30.50
CA SER A 42 -42.91 -30.12 30.81
C SER A 42 -42.85 -29.29 29.54
N LYS A 43 -43.67 -28.25 29.52
CA LYS A 43 -43.70 -27.22 28.50
C LYS A 43 -42.40 -26.42 28.62
N ALA A 44 -41.35 -26.92 27.98
CA ALA A 44 -40.11 -26.18 27.79
C ALA A 44 -40.39 -25.11 26.73
N GLU A 45 -40.34 -23.86 27.17
CA GLU A 45 -40.27 -22.69 26.31
C GLU A 45 -39.19 -22.92 25.26
N SER A 46 -39.60 -22.87 23.99
CA SER A 46 -38.68 -22.73 22.88
C SER A 46 -37.90 -21.44 23.10
N LYS A 47 -36.66 -21.57 23.59
CA LYS A 47 -35.62 -20.60 23.24
C LYS A 47 -35.57 -20.61 21.72
N ASP A 48 -36.07 -19.53 21.16
CA ASP A 48 -35.74 -19.09 19.82
C ASP A 48 -34.20 -18.95 19.81
N GLU A 49 -33.51 -20.05 19.50
CA GLU A 49 -32.18 -19.98 18.92
C GLU A 49 -32.39 -19.29 17.59
N GLY A 50 -32.41 -17.96 17.64
CA GLY A 50 -32.38 -17.11 16.48
C GLY A 50 -31.22 -17.60 15.64
N GLY A 51 -31.57 -18.29 14.55
CA GLY A 51 -30.60 -18.83 13.62
C GLY A 51 -29.62 -17.72 13.30
N ALA A 52 -28.33 -17.99 13.49
CA ALA A 52 -27.31 -17.21 12.84
C ALA A 52 -27.69 -17.24 11.36
N SER A 53 -28.27 -16.15 10.88
CA SER A 53 -28.40 -15.94 9.45
C SER A 53 -26.98 -16.06 8.94
N ASP A 54 -26.69 -17.07 8.14
CA ASP A 54 -25.49 -17.10 7.30
C ASP A 54 -25.56 -15.85 6.42
N LYS A 55 -25.10 -14.71 6.95
CA LYS A 55 -25.03 -13.47 6.20
C LYS A 55 -24.03 -13.76 5.10
N LYS A 56 -24.52 -13.88 3.86
CA LYS A 56 -23.66 -13.98 2.69
C LYS A 56 -22.76 -12.74 2.69
N LEU A 57 -21.49 -12.95 3.02
CA LEU A 57 -20.48 -11.90 3.02
C LEU A 57 -20.22 -11.46 1.58
N ILE A 58 -19.93 -10.17 1.40
CA ILE A 58 -19.46 -9.62 0.13
C ILE A 58 -18.00 -10.01 -0.02
N LYS A 59 -17.67 -10.75 -1.07
CA LYS A 59 -16.29 -11.17 -1.35
C LYS A 59 -15.53 -10.04 -2.02
N VAL A 60 -14.38 -9.68 -1.46
CA VAL A 60 -13.58 -8.56 -1.97
C VAL A 60 -12.12 -8.99 -2.14
N GLY A 61 -11.62 -8.90 -3.37
CA GLY A 61 -10.19 -8.99 -3.65
C GLY A 61 -9.56 -7.60 -3.63
N ILE A 62 -8.56 -7.37 -2.78
CA ILE A 62 -7.92 -6.07 -2.61
C ILE A 62 -6.45 -6.19 -3.01
N ILE A 63 -6.07 -5.45 -4.05
CA ILE A 63 -4.71 -5.38 -4.57
C ILE A 63 -4.14 -4.00 -4.29
N ASN A 64 -3.01 -3.95 -3.61
CA ASN A 64 -2.38 -2.70 -3.20
C ASN A 64 -0.84 -2.78 -3.31
N ASN A 65 -0.18 -1.66 -3.08
CA ASN A 65 1.28 -1.55 -2.98
C ASN A 65 1.76 -1.97 -1.58
N ASP A 66 3.06 -2.24 -1.44
CA ASP A 66 3.64 -2.70 -0.17
C ASP A 66 3.35 -1.72 0.98
N PRO A 67 2.80 -2.17 2.13
CA PRO A 67 2.53 -1.32 3.28
C PRO A 67 3.72 -0.46 3.73
N ASN A 68 4.95 -0.94 3.54
CA ASN A 68 6.18 -0.27 3.96
C ASN A 68 6.70 0.75 2.94
N GLU A 69 6.00 0.97 1.83
CA GLU A 69 6.35 1.99 0.83
C GLU A 69 6.39 3.40 1.42
N SER A 70 5.43 3.72 2.30
CA SER A 70 5.29 5.03 2.95
C SER A 70 4.37 4.95 4.17
N GLY A 71 4.43 5.98 5.02
CA GLY A 71 3.49 6.18 6.12
C GLY A 71 2.04 6.27 5.65
N TYR A 72 1.80 6.96 4.52
CA TYR A 72 0.48 7.03 3.88
C TYR A 72 -0.03 5.63 3.51
N ARG A 73 0.82 4.81 2.87
CA ARG A 73 0.43 3.46 2.48
C ARG A 73 0.12 2.59 3.70
N THR A 74 0.91 2.72 4.76
CA THR A 74 0.63 2.04 6.03
C THR A 74 -0.75 2.42 6.58
N ALA A 75 -1.06 3.73 6.63
CA ALA A 75 -2.37 4.21 7.08
C ALA A 75 -3.52 3.71 6.19
N ASN A 76 -3.35 3.80 4.86
CA ASN A 76 -4.30 3.31 3.86
C ASN A 76 -4.60 1.81 4.04
N VAL A 77 -3.58 0.98 4.21
CA VAL A 77 -3.75 -0.47 4.41
C VAL A 77 -4.44 -0.78 5.74
N ASN A 78 -4.12 -0.04 6.80
CA ASN A 78 -4.79 -0.21 8.09
C ASN A 78 -6.28 0.15 8.01
N ASP A 79 -6.63 1.24 7.32
CA ASP A 79 -8.02 1.65 7.11
C ASP A 79 -8.82 0.61 6.31
N LEU A 80 -8.22 0.08 5.23
CA LEU A 80 -8.82 -1.02 4.47
C LEU A 80 -9.05 -2.27 5.34
N LYS A 81 -8.08 -2.66 6.16
CA LYS A 81 -8.22 -3.82 7.06
C LYS A 81 -9.28 -3.62 8.14
N ASN A 82 -9.43 -2.41 8.66
CA ASN A 82 -10.48 -2.08 9.63
C ASN A 82 -11.88 -2.04 9.00
N THR A 83 -11.95 -1.68 7.72
CA THR A 83 -13.21 -1.58 6.97
C THR A 83 -13.68 -2.95 6.48
N PHE A 84 -12.80 -3.72 5.84
CA PHE A 84 -13.15 -4.97 5.15
C PHE A 84 -13.00 -6.18 6.07
N THR A 85 -13.87 -6.23 7.09
CA THR A 85 -13.95 -7.33 8.07
C THR A 85 -15.25 -8.12 7.90
N GLU A 86 -15.28 -9.35 8.42
CA GLU A 86 -16.51 -10.16 8.44
C GLU A 86 -17.62 -9.49 9.27
N GLU A 87 -17.27 -8.79 10.35
CA GLU A 87 -18.22 -8.02 11.18
C GLU A 87 -18.92 -6.93 10.36
N ASN A 88 -18.18 -6.30 9.44
CA ASN A 88 -18.70 -5.30 8.51
C ASN A 88 -19.36 -5.92 7.26
N GLY A 89 -19.43 -7.25 7.17
CA GLY A 89 -20.12 -7.98 6.10
C GLY A 89 -19.23 -8.34 4.90
N TYR A 90 -17.91 -8.35 5.05
CA TYR A 90 -16.96 -8.64 3.96
C TYR A 90 -16.11 -9.89 4.22
N ASP A 91 -15.91 -10.68 3.16
CA ASP A 91 -14.88 -11.72 3.08
C ASP A 91 -13.76 -11.18 2.18
N ALA A 92 -12.71 -10.64 2.81
CA ALA A 92 -11.70 -9.85 2.12
C ALA A 92 -10.35 -10.57 2.02
N GLN A 93 -9.80 -10.60 0.81
CA GLN A 93 -8.46 -11.10 0.53
C GLN A 93 -7.56 -9.93 0.15
N PHE A 94 -6.34 -9.89 0.70
CA PHE A 94 -5.37 -8.83 0.44
C PHE A 94 -4.12 -9.37 -0.24
N SER A 95 -3.68 -8.72 -1.31
CA SER A 95 -2.39 -8.98 -1.96
C SER A 95 -1.61 -7.68 -2.14
N TYR A 96 -0.31 -7.73 -1.85
CA TYR A 96 0.57 -6.57 -1.92
C TYR A 96 1.73 -6.85 -2.87
N SER A 97 1.98 -5.94 -3.81
CA SER A 97 3.19 -5.97 -4.63
C SER A 97 3.49 -4.59 -5.20
N LEU A 98 4.77 -4.29 -5.37
CA LEU A 98 5.27 -3.13 -6.12
C LEU A 98 5.47 -3.43 -7.62
N LYS A 99 5.17 -4.66 -8.07
CA LYS A 99 5.33 -5.09 -9.46
C LYS A 99 3.99 -5.29 -10.13
N ASN A 100 3.79 -4.60 -11.25
CA ASN A 100 2.54 -4.63 -11.99
C ASN A 100 2.14 -6.05 -12.44
N ASP A 101 3.09 -6.84 -12.95
CA ASP A 101 2.82 -8.22 -13.41
C ASP A 101 2.33 -9.14 -12.27
N GLU A 102 2.85 -8.96 -11.05
CA GLU A 102 2.39 -9.72 -9.87
C GLU A 102 0.98 -9.28 -9.47
N GLN A 103 0.70 -7.98 -9.51
CA GLN A 103 -0.64 -7.46 -9.26
C GLN A 103 -1.67 -7.98 -10.28
N ILE A 104 -1.33 -8.07 -11.57
CA ILE A 104 -2.20 -8.64 -12.60
C ILE A 104 -2.50 -10.12 -12.31
N GLN A 105 -1.51 -10.89 -11.84
CA GLN A 105 -1.72 -12.29 -11.44
C GLN A 105 -2.67 -12.42 -10.24
N TYR A 106 -2.59 -11.50 -9.27
CA TYR A 106 -3.56 -11.46 -8.16
C TYR A 106 -4.97 -11.14 -8.63
N ALA A 107 -5.12 -10.22 -9.59
CA ALA A 107 -6.43 -9.92 -10.17
C ALA A 107 -7.04 -11.14 -10.87
N GLN A 108 -6.24 -11.84 -11.68
CA GLN A 108 -6.66 -13.11 -12.31
C GLN A 108 -7.09 -14.15 -11.27
N LYS A 109 -6.35 -14.27 -10.17
CA LYS A 109 -6.72 -15.17 -9.07
C LYS A 109 -8.05 -14.77 -8.43
N TYR A 110 -8.25 -13.49 -8.10
CA TYR A 110 -9.49 -13.04 -7.48
C TYR A 110 -10.71 -13.18 -8.38
N ILE A 111 -10.54 -13.02 -9.70
CA ILE A 111 -11.58 -13.32 -10.68
C ILE A 111 -11.94 -14.82 -10.65
N GLN A 112 -10.93 -15.71 -10.61
CA GLN A 112 -11.14 -17.16 -10.50
C GLN A 112 -11.78 -17.58 -9.17
N ASP A 113 -11.49 -16.85 -8.09
CA ASP A 113 -12.09 -17.05 -6.77
C ASP A 113 -13.54 -16.50 -6.67
N GLU A 114 -14.06 -15.94 -7.78
CA GLU A 114 -15.41 -15.37 -7.90
C GLU A 114 -15.69 -14.31 -6.82
N VAL A 115 -14.77 -13.37 -6.63
CA VAL A 115 -15.03 -12.21 -5.76
C VAL A 115 -16.13 -11.32 -6.36
N ASP A 116 -16.93 -10.68 -5.52
CA ASP A 116 -17.94 -9.74 -6.00
C ASP A 116 -17.28 -8.43 -6.48
N TYR A 117 -16.23 -8.00 -5.77
CA TYR A 117 -15.48 -6.77 -6.06
C TYR A 117 -13.98 -6.99 -6.11
N LEU A 118 -13.33 -6.30 -7.06
CA LEU A 118 -11.88 -6.17 -7.14
C LEU A 118 -11.51 -4.70 -6.89
N LEU A 119 -10.84 -4.43 -5.77
CA LEU A 119 -10.31 -3.12 -5.44
C LEU A 119 -8.83 -3.05 -5.84
N LEU A 120 -8.46 -2.03 -6.61
CA LEU A 120 -7.13 -1.93 -7.20
C LEU A 120 -6.47 -0.56 -6.97
N SER A 121 -5.31 -0.57 -6.32
CA SER A 121 -4.31 0.50 -6.37
C SER A 121 -3.09 0.03 -7.16
N ALA A 122 -3.04 0.39 -8.44
CA ALA A 122 -2.10 -0.18 -9.39
C ALA A 122 -0.65 0.28 -9.18
N ALA A 123 0.31 -0.63 -9.35
CA ALA A 123 1.74 -0.32 -9.32
C ALA A 123 2.19 0.46 -10.57
N ASP A 124 1.62 0.15 -11.74
CA ASP A 124 1.80 0.92 -12.99
C ASP A 124 0.42 1.21 -13.62
N THR A 125 0.37 2.27 -14.41
CA THR A 125 -0.80 2.65 -15.19
C THR A 125 -1.13 1.67 -16.33
N ALA A 126 -0.14 1.02 -16.95
CA ALA A 126 -0.36 0.27 -18.19
C ALA A 126 -0.62 -1.25 -17.99
N GLY A 127 -1.17 -1.91 -19.00
CA GLY A 127 -1.23 -3.38 -19.10
C GLY A 127 -2.46 -4.04 -18.47
N TRP A 128 -3.48 -3.26 -18.09
CA TRP A 128 -4.64 -3.75 -17.35
C TRP A 128 -5.81 -4.20 -18.24
N ASP A 129 -5.84 -3.85 -19.53
CA ASP A 129 -7.01 -4.07 -20.41
C ASP A 129 -7.53 -5.51 -20.43
N THR A 130 -6.63 -6.49 -20.56
CA THR A 130 -7.03 -7.90 -20.68
C THR A 130 -7.68 -8.39 -19.40
N VAL A 131 -7.04 -8.19 -18.25
CA VAL A 131 -7.56 -8.70 -16.97
C VAL A 131 -8.85 -8.00 -16.54
N LEU A 132 -9.03 -6.73 -16.92
CA LEU A 132 -10.29 -6.02 -16.63
C LEU A 132 -11.44 -6.47 -17.53
N LYS A 133 -11.15 -6.87 -18.78
CA LYS A 133 -12.16 -7.54 -19.63
C LYS A 133 -12.58 -8.88 -19.03
N ASP A 134 -11.61 -9.67 -18.57
CA ASP A 134 -11.89 -10.94 -17.89
C ASP A 134 -12.75 -10.72 -16.64
N ALA A 135 -12.46 -9.69 -15.83
CA ALA A 135 -13.27 -9.32 -14.66
C ALA A 135 -14.71 -8.97 -15.05
N LYS A 136 -14.88 -8.14 -16.08
CA LYS A 136 -16.19 -7.73 -16.59
C LYS A 136 -17.00 -8.91 -17.12
N ASP A 137 -16.37 -9.81 -17.88
CA ASP A 137 -17.00 -11.01 -18.43
C ASP A 137 -17.41 -12.00 -17.33
N ALA A 138 -16.64 -12.06 -16.24
CA ALA A 138 -16.97 -12.83 -15.03
C ALA A 138 -17.99 -12.14 -14.11
N GLY A 139 -18.39 -10.89 -14.41
CA GLY A 139 -19.32 -10.12 -13.58
C GLY A 139 -18.69 -9.49 -12.32
N VAL A 140 -17.37 -9.54 -12.18
CA VAL A 140 -16.62 -8.95 -11.07
C VAL A 140 -16.55 -7.43 -11.23
N LYS A 141 -16.87 -6.71 -10.16
CA LYS A 141 -16.93 -5.24 -10.16
C LYS A 141 -15.59 -4.64 -9.77
N VAL A 142 -14.95 -3.92 -10.69
CA VAL A 142 -13.64 -3.30 -10.44
C VAL A 142 -13.81 -1.88 -9.93
N ILE A 143 -13.13 -1.53 -8.84
CA ILE A 143 -13.04 -0.17 -8.30
C ILE A 143 -11.57 0.19 -8.14
N LEU A 144 -11.17 1.30 -8.75
CA LEU A 144 -9.83 1.85 -8.57
C LEU A 144 -9.79 2.70 -7.31
N PHE A 145 -8.69 2.66 -6.57
CA PHE A 145 -8.47 3.56 -5.44
C PHE A 145 -7.01 4.01 -5.38
N ASP A 146 -6.78 5.23 -4.90
CA ASP A 146 -5.47 5.87 -4.72
C ASP A 146 -4.64 6.10 -6.01
N ARG A 147 -4.53 5.09 -6.89
CA ARG A 147 -3.80 5.15 -8.16
C ARG A 147 -4.71 4.81 -9.34
N THR A 148 -4.44 5.47 -10.46
CA THR A 148 -5.16 5.30 -11.73
C THR A 148 -4.46 4.32 -12.66
N ILE A 149 -5.17 3.89 -13.69
CA ILE A 149 -4.66 3.08 -14.80
C ILE A 149 -5.02 3.71 -16.14
N ASP A 150 -4.31 3.33 -17.19
CA ASP A 150 -4.61 3.63 -18.59
C ASP A 150 -5.45 2.48 -19.16
N ALA A 151 -6.77 2.59 -18.99
CA ALA A 151 -7.74 1.61 -19.47
C ALA A 151 -9.07 2.32 -19.77
N ASP A 152 -9.88 1.70 -20.64
CA ASP A 152 -11.22 2.22 -20.96
C ASP A 152 -12.08 2.33 -19.68
N PRO A 153 -12.68 3.50 -19.38
CA PRO A 153 -13.51 3.69 -18.19
C PRO A 153 -14.71 2.75 -18.08
N SER A 154 -15.16 2.13 -19.16
CA SER A 154 -16.22 1.12 -19.14
C SER A 154 -15.79 -0.23 -18.56
N LEU A 155 -14.51 -0.39 -18.19
CA LEU A 155 -13.94 -1.58 -17.58
C LEU A 155 -13.88 -1.54 -16.04
N TYR A 156 -14.23 -0.41 -15.43
CA TYR A 156 -14.33 -0.27 -13.97
C TYR A 156 -15.54 0.58 -13.59
N GLU A 157 -16.07 0.38 -12.39
CA GLU A 157 -17.30 1.01 -11.91
C GLU A 157 -17.04 2.42 -11.34
N ALA A 158 -15.88 2.60 -10.70
CA ALA A 158 -15.50 3.86 -10.08
C ALA A 158 -13.98 3.98 -9.92
N SER A 159 -13.53 5.22 -9.75
CA SER A 159 -12.16 5.56 -9.37
C SER A 159 -12.19 6.55 -8.19
N ILE A 160 -11.66 6.12 -7.05
CA ILE A 160 -11.59 6.88 -5.80
C ILE A 160 -10.14 7.33 -5.61
N VAL A 161 -9.77 8.43 -6.27
CA VAL A 161 -8.38 8.90 -6.37
C VAL A 161 -8.31 10.41 -6.12
N SER A 162 -7.13 10.89 -5.70
CA SER A 162 -6.86 12.32 -5.69
C SER A 162 -6.58 12.86 -7.09
N ASP A 163 -6.88 14.14 -7.29
CA ASP A 163 -6.41 14.88 -8.47
C ASP A 163 -4.95 15.32 -8.25
N MET A 164 -4.03 14.46 -8.70
CA MET A 164 -2.59 14.63 -8.51
C MET A 164 -2.03 15.90 -9.18
N VAL A 165 -2.66 16.36 -10.27
CA VAL A 165 -2.27 17.61 -10.94
C VAL A 165 -2.68 18.79 -10.08
N LYS A 166 -3.90 18.75 -9.53
CA LYS A 166 -4.39 19.79 -8.62
C LYS A 166 -3.63 19.81 -7.30
N GLU A 167 -3.19 18.67 -6.77
CA GLU A 167 -2.28 18.61 -5.63
C GLU A 167 -1.00 19.40 -5.92
N GLY A 168 -0.33 19.09 -7.04
CA GLY A 168 0.87 19.81 -7.47
C GLY A 168 0.62 21.30 -7.67
N ALA A 169 -0.49 21.67 -8.31
CA ALA A 169 -0.89 23.07 -8.51
C ALA A 169 -1.08 23.81 -7.17
N THR A 170 -1.79 23.20 -6.23
CA THR A 170 -2.01 23.76 -4.89
C THR A 170 -0.69 23.95 -4.15
N ALA A 171 0.20 22.98 -4.25
CA ALA A 171 1.53 23.01 -3.66
C ALA A 171 2.38 24.17 -4.21
N VAL A 172 2.46 24.32 -5.54
CA VAL A 172 3.25 25.41 -6.14
C VAL A 172 2.61 26.77 -5.93
N GLU A 173 1.28 26.88 -5.87
CA GLU A 173 0.59 28.12 -5.50
C GLU A 173 0.92 28.55 -4.06
N TRP A 174 0.90 27.60 -3.12
CA TRP A 174 1.34 27.86 -1.75
C TRP A 174 2.82 28.28 -1.71
N LEU A 175 3.68 27.62 -2.48
CA LEU A 175 5.11 27.95 -2.54
C LEU A 175 5.36 29.35 -3.14
N LYS A 176 4.60 29.77 -4.16
CA LYS A 176 4.60 31.15 -4.68
C LYS A 176 4.23 32.16 -3.59
N SER A 177 3.22 31.84 -2.77
CA SER A 177 2.77 32.74 -1.69
C SER A 177 3.81 32.99 -0.58
N GLN A 178 4.89 32.20 -0.53
CA GLN A 178 5.99 32.44 0.41
C GLN A 178 6.84 33.67 0.06
N ASN A 179 6.70 34.23 -1.16
CA ASN A 179 7.36 35.47 -1.60
C ASN A 179 8.88 35.48 -1.33
N LEU A 180 9.57 34.40 -1.68
CA LEU A 180 11.02 34.30 -1.55
C LEU A 180 11.71 35.18 -2.61
N ASP A 181 12.88 35.75 -2.27
CA ASP A 181 13.66 36.58 -3.21
C ASP A 181 14.11 35.81 -4.47
N LYS A 182 14.31 34.49 -4.33
CA LYS A 182 14.61 33.55 -5.40
C LYS A 182 14.09 32.16 -5.03
N TYR A 183 13.96 31.29 -6.03
CA TYR A 183 13.55 29.90 -5.82
C TYR A 183 14.61 28.98 -6.41
N GLU A 184 15.45 28.42 -5.54
CA GLU A 184 16.47 27.41 -5.85
C GLU A 184 16.05 26.09 -5.21
N VAL A 185 15.49 25.19 -6.03
CA VAL A 185 14.66 24.07 -5.60
C VAL A 185 15.41 22.74 -5.73
N ILE A 186 15.47 21.98 -4.63
CA ILE A 186 15.71 20.55 -4.68
C ILE A 186 14.35 19.85 -4.86
N HIS A 187 14.20 19.12 -5.96
CA HIS A 187 13.01 18.35 -6.29
C HIS A 187 13.25 16.87 -5.96
N LEU A 188 12.59 16.36 -4.92
CA LEU A 188 12.62 14.95 -4.51
C LEU A 188 11.40 14.23 -5.06
N GLN A 189 11.61 13.46 -6.12
CA GLN A 189 10.54 12.75 -6.83
C GLN A 189 10.26 11.40 -6.20
N GLY A 190 9.02 10.93 -6.31
CA GLY A 190 8.68 9.57 -5.91
C GLY A 190 9.03 8.50 -6.92
N VAL A 191 8.31 7.37 -6.83
CA VAL A 191 8.44 6.28 -7.79
C VAL A 191 8.03 6.75 -9.18
N MET A 192 8.99 6.72 -10.08
CA MET A 192 8.83 7.16 -11.47
C MET A 192 7.73 6.36 -12.17
N GLY A 193 6.87 7.07 -12.90
CA GLY A 193 5.78 6.45 -13.67
C GLY A 193 4.43 6.44 -12.94
N SER A 194 4.42 6.60 -11.62
CA SER A 194 3.19 6.72 -10.84
C SER A 194 2.41 8.00 -11.17
N ALA A 195 1.08 7.96 -11.04
CA ALA A 195 0.22 9.10 -11.33
C ALA A 195 0.53 10.31 -10.43
N ALA A 196 0.79 10.06 -9.13
CA ALA A 196 1.17 11.08 -8.15
C ALA A 196 2.46 11.80 -8.55
N GLN A 197 3.53 11.05 -8.85
CA GLN A 197 4.80 11.61 -9.31
C GLN A 197 4.61 12.45 -10.58
N LYS A 198 3.90 11.93 -11.59
CA LYS A 198 3.67 12.65 -12.85
C LYS A 198 2.94 13.99 -12.61
N GLY A 199 1.88 13.98 -11.80
CA GLY A 199 1.08 15.19 -11.51
C GLY A 199 1.86 16.23 -10.70
N ARG A 200 2.49 15.81 -9.60
CA ARG A 200 3.24 16.67 -8.68
C ARG A 200 4.51 17.24 -9.33
N SER A 201 5.24 16.45 -10.11
CA SER A 201 6.42 16.92 -10.86
C SER A 201 6.04 17.95 -11.92
N LYS A 202 5.01 17.66 -12.72
CA LYS A 202 4.62 18.54 -13.84
C LYS A 202 4.28 19.96 -13.36
N ALA A 203 3.56 20.08 -12.25
CA ALA A 203 3.18 21.38 -11.71
C ALA A 203 4.41 22.21 -11.30
N LEU A 204 5.43 21.59 -10.69
CA LEU A 204 6.68 22.24 -10.35
C LEU A 204 7.49 22.62 -11.59
N ASP A 205 7.65 21.69 -12.53
CA ASP A 205 8.45 21.89 -13.74
C ASP A 205 7.86 23.02 -14.61
N ASP A 206 6.54 23.02 -14.82
CA ASP A 206 5.84 24.10 -15.54
C ASP A 206 6.02 25.45 -14.83
N THR A 207 5.83 25.48 -13.50
CA THR A 207 5.98 26.70 -12.71
C THR A 207 7.41 27.24 -12.74
N ALA A 208 8.40 26.36 -12.65
CA ALA A 208 9.80 26.74 -12.70
C ALA A 208 10.16 27.33 -14.06
N ALA A 209 9.66 26.74 -15.15
CA ALA A 209 9.84 27.28 -16.50
C ALA A 209 9.13 28.64 -16.68
N GLU A 210 7.91 28.80 -16.15
CA GLU A 210 7.13 30.03 -16.28
C GLU A 210 7.72 31.19 -15.47
N LEU A 211 8.11 30.94 -14.21
CA LEU A 211 8.55 31.98 -13.28
C LEU A 211 10.07 32.11 -13.17
N GLY A 212 10.82 31.29 -13.89
CA GLY A 212 12.28 31.27 -13.84
C GLY A 212 12.86 30.74 -12.54
N TRP A 213 12.17 29.81 -11.86
CA TRP A 213 12.75 29.12 -10.71
C TRP A 213 13.87 28.17 -11.17
N THR A 214 14.90 28.02 -10.34
CA THR A 214 16.05 27.16 -10.65
C THR A 214 15.89 25.81 -9.95
N ILE A 215 15.74 24.74 -10.72
CA ILE A 215 15.81 23.37 -10.18
C ILE A 215 17.29 22.98 -10.04
N VAL A 216 17.81 22.97 -8.81
CA VAL A 216 19.23 22.72 -8.53
C VAL A 216 19.61 21.25 -8.56
N SER A 217 18.63 20.39 -8.26
CA SER A 217 18.70 18.94 -8.28
C SER A 217 17.29 18.38 -8.44
N GLN A 218 17.13 17.39 -9.30
CA GLN A 218 15.89 16.65 -9.49
C GLN A 218 16.21 15.16 -9.57
N GLN A 219 15.80 14.42 -8.54
CA GLN A 219 16.16 13.01 -8.39
C GLN A 219 15.00 12.26 -7.71
N THR A 220 14.81 11.00 -8.10
CA THR A 220 13.87 10.12 -7.43
C THR A 220 14.44 9.61 -6.11
N ALA A 221 13.63 9.73 -5.06
CA ALA A 221 13.82 9.11 -3.75
C ALA A 221 12.81 7.98 -3.50
N GLU A 222 11.97 7.64 -4.48
CA GLU A 222 11.06 6.48 -4.42
C GLU A 222 10.15 6.45 -3.18
N TRP A 223 9.63 7.61 -2.76
CA TRP A 223 8.81 7.77 -1.54
C TRP A 223 9.57 7.46 -0.24
N ASN A 224 10.89 7.26 -0.29
CA ASN A 224 11.70 6.76 0.81
C ASN A 224 12.51 7.87 1.50
N ALA A 225 12.35 7.97 2.82
CA ALA A 225 13.01 8.96 3.65
C ALA A 225 14.56 8.87 3.62
N GLU A 226 15.13 7.66 3.66
CA GLU A 226 16.59 7.48 3.68
C GLU A 226 17.22 7.93 2.35
N LYS A 227 16.59 7.59 1.22
CA LYS A 227 17.03 8.04 -0.11
C LYS A 227 16.95 9.56 -0.23
N ALA A 228 15.84 10.16 0.23
CA ALA A 228 15.68 11.61 0.26
C ALA A 228 16.78 12.29 1.10
N GLN A 229 17.08 11.74 2.29
CA GLN A 229 18.15 12.24 3.15
C GLN A 229 19.51 12.21 2.44
N GLN A 230 19.83 11.13 1.71
CA GLN A 230 21.08 11.00 0.95
C GLN A 230 21.19 12.03 -0.19
N ILE A 231 20.09 12.27 -0.91
CA ILE A 231 20.06 13.27 -1.99
C ILE A 231 20.29 14.67 -1.43
N VAL A 232 19.61 15.04 -0.35
CA VAL A 232 19.76 16.37 0.27
C VAL A 232 21.15 16.54 0.88
N GLN A 233 21.70 15.52 1.54
CA GLN A 233 23.09 15.54 2.03
C GLN A 233 24.08 15.78 0.87
N THR A 234 23.89 15.11 -0.26
CA THR A 234 24.73 15.30 -1.45
C THR A 234 24.62 16.73 -1.99
N ALA A 235 23.43 17.32 -1.99
CA ALA A 235 23.23 18.71 -2.41
C ALA A 235 23.94 19.70 -1.46
N ILE A 236 23.84 19.49 -0.14
CA ILE A 236 24.57 20.27 0.88
C ILE A 236 26.08 20.17 0.66
N ASP A 237 26.60 18.95 0.52
CA ASP A 237 28.04 18.68 0.37
C ASP A 237 28.61 19.26 -0.94
N SER A 238 27.77 19.41 -1.97
CA SER A 238 28.16 20.04 -3.24
C SER A 238 28.41 21.55 -3.14
N GLY A 239 27.98 22.19 -2.05
CA GLY A 239 28.07 23.65 -1.85
C GLY A 239 27.14 24.46 -2.77
N LYS A 240 26.21 23.83 -3.48
CA LYS A 240 25.19 24.53 -4.25
C LYS A 240 24.21 25.22 -3.31
N SER A 241 23.88 26.47 -3.61
CA SER A 241 22.82 27.20 -2.91
C SER A 241 21.45 26.60 -3.24
N PHE A 242 20.60 26.46 -2.23
CA PHE A 242 19.20 26.11 -2.37
C PHE A 242 18.43 26.72 -1.19
N ASN A 243 17.16 27.02 -1.38
CA ASN A 243 16.29 27.56 -0.34
C ASN A 243 14.88 26.94 -0.34
N VAL A 244 14.65 25.96 -1.21
CA VAL A 244 13.41 25.20 -1.27
C VAL A 244 13.73 23.72 -1.43
N ILE A 245 13.05 22.86 -0.66
CA ILE A 245 12.95 21.43 -0.91
C ILE A 245 11.49 21.10 -1.18
N TYR A 246 11.21 20.73 -2.42
CA TYR A 246 9.93 20.19 -2.86
C TYR A 246 10.02 18.67 -2.83
N ALA A 247 9.45 18.06 -1.79
CA ALA A 247 9.34 16.61 -1.70
C ALA A 247 7.94 16.18 -2.12
N GLU A 248 7.84 15.24 -3.06
CA GLU A 248 6.55 14.78 -3.54
C GLU A 248 5.78 13.93 -2.52
N ASN A 249 6.32 13.63 -1.33
CA ASN A 249 5.58 13.12 -0.17
C ASN A 249 6.28 13.50 1.15
N ASP A 250 5.58 13.33 2.27
CA ASP A 250 6.08 13.72 3.59
C ASP A 250 7.18 12.83 4.17
N ASP A 251 7.26 11.54 3.82
CA ASP A 251 8.39 10.69 4.23
C ASP A 251 9.70 11.18 3.62
N MET A 252 9.68 11.55 2.33
CA MET A 252 10.83 12.21 1.69
C MET A 252 11.11 13.59 2.30
N ALA A 253 10.08 14.35 2.68
CA ALA A 253 10.26 15.61 3.40
C ALA A 253 10.91 15.40 4.78
N LYS A 254 10.52 14.37 5.54
CA LYS A 254 11.13 13.98 6.82
C LYS A 254 12.61 13.60 6.63
N GLY A 255 12.92 12.86 5.57
CA GLY A 255 14.31 12.56 5.17
C GLY A 255 15.13 13.82 4.87
N ALA A 256 14.54 14.77 4.15
CA ALA A 256 15.17 16.05 3.86
C ALA A 256 15.43 16.88 5.13
N VAL A 257 14.44 16.97 6.03
CA VAL A 257 14.57 17.62 7.34
C VAL A 257 15.72 17.01 8.14
N ALA A 258 15.82 15.68 8.19
CA ALA A 258 16.91 15.00 8.90
C ALA A 258 18.31 15.34 8.34
N ALA A 259 18.43 15.59 7.02
CA ALA A 259 19.68 16.05 6.43
C ALA A 259 20.00 17.51 6.80
N LEU A 260 19.00 18.38 6.79
CA LEU A 260 19.14 19.79 7.18
C LEU A 260 19.50 19.94 8.65
N ASP A 261 18.82 19.20 9.53
CA ASP A 261 19.12 19.12 10.97
C ASP A 261 20.56 18.72 11.22
N LYS A 262 21.02 17.65 10.57
CA LYS A 262 22.40 17.16 10.70
C LYS A 262 23.43 18.19 10.24
N ALA A 263 23.08 19.02 9.26
CA ALA A 263 23.91 20.11 8.76
C ALA A 263 23.74 21.43 9.54
N ASN A 264 22.85 21.49 10.54
CA ASN A 264 22.46 22.68 11.27
C ASN A 264 21.92 23.81 10.37
N ILE A 265 21.18 23.46 9.31
CA ILE A 265 20.53 24.41 8.41
C ILE A 265 19.11 24.69 8.91
N ALA A 266 18.79 25.96 9.17
CA ALA A 266 17.47 26.33 9.66
C ALA A 266 16.43 26.14 8.56
N HIS A 267 15.32 25.48 8.88
CA HIS A 267 14.33 25.09 7.90
C HIS A 267 12.89 25.26 8.39
N GLY A 268 11.96 25.35 7.44
CA GLY A 268 10.55 25.68 7.67
C GLY A 268 10.18 27.07 7.13
N VAL A 269 8.91 27.44 7.27
CA VAL A 269 8.40 28.73 6.78
C VAL A 269 9.14 29.90 7.43
N GLY A 270 9.67 30.81 6.61
CA GLY A 270 10.44 31.97 7.07
C GLY A 270 11.83 31.65 7.61
N LYS A 271 12.38 30.47 7.31
CA LYS A 271 13.77 30.06 7.62
C LYS A 271 14.62 29.98 6.35
N ASP A 272 15.87 29.54 6.48
CA ASP A 272 16.83 29.50 5.38
C ASP A 272 16.36 28.57 4.24
N VAL A 273 15.74 27.44 4.58
CA VAL A 273 15.20 26.48 3.62
C VAL A 273 13.72 26.20 3.91
N VAL A 274 12.85 26.49 2.95
CA VAL A 274 11.44 26.06 2.99
C VAL A 274 11.37 24.59 2.57
N VAL A 275 10.73 23.76 3.38
CA VAL A 275 10.48 22.34 3.06
C VAL A 275 8.99 22.12 2.93
N MET A 276 8.59 21.37 1.91
CA MET A 276 7.20 20.98 1.70
C MET A 276 7.09 19.50 1.31
N GLY A 277 5.93 18.93 1.60
CA GLY A 277 5.58 17.53 1.37
C GLY A 277 4.09 17.39 1.00
N PHE A 278 3.70 16.17 0.65
CA PHE A 278 2.32 15.74 0.39
C PHE A 278 1.95 14.62 1.36
N ASP A 279 0.69 14.20 1.34
CA ASP A 279 0.07 13.10 2.10
C ASP A 279 -0.43 13.47 3.51
N CYS A 280 0.30 14.30 4.27
CA CYS A 280 -0.09 14.80 5.61
C CYS A 280 -0.14 13.73 6.74
N ASN A 281 0.85 12.82 6.76
CA ASN A 281 1.08 11.75 7.76
C ASN A 281 1.94 12.19 8.95
#